data_AF-A0A399G3L1-F1
#
_entry.id   AF-A0A399G3L1-F1
#
_cell.length_a   1.000
_cell.length_b   1.000
_cell.length_c   1.000
_cell.angle_alpha   90.00
_cell.angle_beta   90.00
_cell.angle_gamma   90.00
#
_symmetry.space_group_name_H-M   'P 1'
#
loop_
_entity.id
_entity.type
_entity.pdbx_description
1 polymer ?
#
loop_
_entity_poly.entity_id
_entity_poly.type
_entity_poly.pdbx_seq_one_letter_code
_entity_poly.pdbx_strand_id
1 'polypeptide(L)'
;MANAWMPGARRVTGTVPAGRSRGGAPRAVWCVSESDPDRWSARAAARQLDRTGRTAHLVWNPVTGDIAQLLPATAAAAGQLTPAGSVDRALEGRVCILVQVVGRSPAPFTDSPLNGLTAILDWLDSWEIPRSWPAGPPGPLPPHRDDADRERLWAQGGHFGHSQVPGSAADGPGAIDVERMRDGRLPRPRQERPVASTAPSPSNGTRSRPVPRHD
;
A
#
# COMPACT_ATOMS: atom_id res chain seq x y z
N MET A 1 21.19 -5.00 11.25
CA MET A 1 20.02 -5.89 11.31
C MET A 1 18.78 -5.08 11.00
N ALA A 2 17.85 -5.64 10.23
CA ALA A 2 16.56 -5.00 9.94
C ALA A 2 15.71 -4.86 11.22
N ASN A 3 14.95 -3.78 11.35
CA ASN A 3 14.08 -3.57 12.52
C ASN A 3 12.78 -4.35 12.34
N ALA A 4 12.49 -5.28 13.26
CA ALA A 4 11.28 -6.10 13.24
C ALA A 4 10.00 -5.24 13.32
N TRP A 5 10.11 -4.04 13.88
CA TRP A 5 9.08 -3.03 13.88
C TRP A 5 9.44 -1.93 12.89
N MET A 6 8.53 -1.63 11.96
CA MET A 6 8.70 -0.58 10.99
C MET A 6 8.87 0.78 11.71
N PRO A 7 9.95 1.52 11.44
CA PRO A 7 10.13 2.87 11.98
C PRO A 7 8.95 3.77 11.61
N GLY A 8 8.44 4.53 12.59
CA GLY A 8 7.29 5.44 12.40
C GLY A 8 5.92 4.75 12.43
N ALA A 9 5.84 3.43 12.30
CA ALA A 9 4.57 2.71 12.43
C ALA A 9 4.08 2.69 13.88
N ARG A 10 2.79 2.97 14.07
CA ARG A 10 2.18 2.91 15.40
C ARG A 10 1.93 1.46 15.80
N ARG A 11 2.50 1.03 16.93
CA ARG A 11 2.25 -0.31 17.47
C ARG A 11 0.80 -0.43 17.98
N VAL A 12 0.17 -1.55 17.65
CA VAL A 12 -1.14 -1.95 18.15
C VAL A 12 -0.98 -3.35 18.72
N THR A 13 -1.39 -3.54 19.97
CA THR A 13 -1.40 -4.87 20.58
C THR A 13 -2.46 -5.72 19.89
N GLY A 14 -2.04 -6.86 19.34
CA GLY A 14 -2.94 -7.92 18.87
C GLY A 14 -3.08 -9.02 19.92
N THR A 15 -4.23 -9.68 19.91
CA THR A 15 -4.57 -10.86 20.73
C THR A 15 -4.38 -12.16 19.94
N VAL A 16 -4.35 -12.09 18.60
CA VAL A 16 -4.11 -13.24 17.74
C VAL A 16 -2.66 -13.74 17.87
N PRO A 17 -2.42 -15.03 18.19
CA PRO A 17 -1.08 -15.57 18.33
C PRO A 17 -0.25 -15.49 17.05
N ALA A 18 1.02 -15.09 17.20
CA ALA A 18 2.00 -15.16 16.13
C ALA A 18 2.43 -16.60 15.83
N GLY A 19 2.56 -16.92 14.54
CA GLY A 19 3.16 -18.17 14.06
C GLY A 19 4.68 -18.08 13.90
N ARG A 20 5.30 -19.20 13.51
CA ARG A 20 6.73 -19.29 13.16
C ARG A 20 6.91 -19.50 11.66
N SER A 21 7.77 -18.68 11.06
CA SER A 21 8.21 -18.82 9.67
C SER A 21 8.93 -20.15 9.43
N ARG A 22 8.73 -20.75 8.25
CA ARG A 22 9.31 -22.04 7.83
C ARG A 22 10.54 -21.90 6.93
N GLY A 23 10.97 -20.69 6.62
CA GLY A 23 12.11 -20.44 5.73
C GLY A 23 11.74 -20.44 4.25
N GLY A 24 12.71 -20.17 3.38
CA GLY A 24 12.52 -19.97 1.94
C GLY A 24 12.49 -18.50 1.53
N ALA A 25 12.10 -18.25 0.27
CA ALA A 25 12.11 -16.92 -0.31
C ALA A 25 11.23 -15.93 0.48
N PRO A 26 11.69 -14.68 0.71
CA PRO A 26 10.96 -13.67 1.47
C PRO A 26 9.81 -13.07 0.63
N ARG A 27 8.69 -12.74 1.28
CA ARG A 27 7.47 -12.30 0.60
C ARG A 27 6.80 -11.11 1.26
N ALA A 28 6.14 -10.29 0.43
CA ALA A 28 5.13 -9.32 0.84
C ALA A 28 3.80 -9.66 0.18
N VAL A 29 2.73 -9.78 0.97
CA VAL A 29 1.38 -10.04 0.47
C VAL A 29 0.48 -8.83 0.76
N TRP A 30 -0.11 -8.30 -0.30
CA TRP A 30 -0.96 -7.10 -0.26
C TRP A 30 -2.44 -7.52 -0.21
N CYS A 31 -3.10 -7.13 0.87
CA CYS A 31 -4.52 -7.39 1.13
C CYS A 31 -5.29 -6.06 1.21
N VAL A 32 -6.62 -6.09 1.03
CA VAL A 32 -7.51 -4.93 1.23
C VAL A 32 -8.49 -5.21 2.36
N SER A 33 -8.81 -4.19 3.17
CA SER A 33 -9.61 -4.35 4.39
C SER A 33 -11.12 -4.28 4.12
N GLU A 34 -11.51 -4.01 2.88
CA GLU A 34 -12.88 -3.71 2.47
C GLU A 34 -13.51 -2.56 3.27
N SER A 35 -12.70 -1.53 3.54
CA SER A 35 -13.08 -0.36 4.32
C SER A 35 -12.83 0.92 3.52
N ASP A 36 -13.59 1.96 3.84
CA ASP A 36 -13.46 3.28 3.23
C ASP A 36 -12.21 4.03 3.79
N PRO A 37 -11.20 4.35 2.95
CA PRO A 37 -9.97 4.99 3.41
C PRO A 37 -10.18 6.43 3.91
N ASP A 38 -11.27 7.11 3.53
CA ASP A 38 -11.56 8.46 4.03
C ASP A 38 -12.17 8.43 5.44
N ARG A 39 -12.72 7.29 5.85
CA ARG A 39 -13.39 7.12 7.16
C ARG A 39 -12.58 6.31 8.17
N TRP A 40 -11.65 5.48 7.72
CA TRP A 40 -10.94 4.54 8.57
C TRP A 40 -9.45 4.85 8.67
N SER A 41 -8.97 5.14 9.89
CA SER A 41 -7.53 5.14 10.16
C SER A 41 -6.96 3.72 10.13
N ALA A 42 -5.66 3.60 9.84
CA ALA A 42 -4.97 2.32 9.93
C ALA A 42 -5.08 1.67 11.32
N ARG A 43 -5.11 2.48 12.39
CA ARG A 43 -5.27 1.99 13.77
C ARG A 43 -6.66 1.41 14.02
N ALA A 44 -7.71 2.05 13.50
CA ALA A 44 -9.08 1.54 13.64
C ALA A 44 -9.24 0.22 12.88
N ALA A 45 -8.70 0.14 11.67
CA ALA A 45 -8.69 -1.08 10.86
C ALA A 45 -7.87 -2.20 11.54
N ALA A 46 -6.71 -1.90 12.12
CA ALA A 46 -5.91 -2.88 12.88
C ALA A 46 -6.67 -3.46 14.08
N ARG A 47 -7.37 -2.62 14.85
CA ARG A 47 -8.22 -3.11 15.95
C ARG A 47 -9.43 -3.91 15.47
N GLN A 48 -9.93 -3.63 14.28
CA GLN A 48 -11.03 -4.39 13.70
C GLN A 48 -10.56 -5.78 13.25
N LEU A 49 -9.38 -5.87 12.63
CA LEU A 49 -8.75 -7.15 12.32
C LEU A 49 -8.66 -8.01 13.58
N ASP A 50 -8.06 -7.46 14.64
CA ASP A 50 -7.86 -8.20 15.89
C ASP A 50 -9.19 -8.68 16.50
N ARG A 51 -10.19 -7.80 16.57
CA ARG A 51 -11.55 -8.14 17.07
C ARG A 51 -12.25 -9.24 16.28
N THR A 52 -11.85 -9.45 15.03
CA THR A 52 -12.41 -10.49 14.16
C THR A 52 -11.52 -11.74 14.11
N GLY A 53 -10.56 -11.87 15.02
CA GLY A 53 -9.64 -13.01 15.08
C GLY A 53 -8.62 -13.02 13.93
N ARG A 54 -8.42 -11.88 13.27
CA ARG A 54 -7.50 -11.71 12.15
C ARG A 54 -6.28 -10.88 12.55
N THR A 55 -5.20 -11.05 11.81
CA THR A 55 -3.97 -10.27 12.04
C THR A 55 -3.24 -10.00 10.73
N ALA A 56 -2.28 -9.08 10.78
CA ALA A 56 -1.39 -8.72 9.70
C ALA A 56 -0.09 -8.18 10.30
N HIS A 57 0.93 -7.95 9.48
CA HIS A 57 2.11 -7.22 9.95
C HIS A 57 1.78 -5.74 10.01
N LEU A 58 1.42 -5.17 8.87
CA LEU A 58 1.07 -3.77 8.74
C LEU A 58 -0.40 -3.59 8.37
N VAL A 59 -0.97 -2.50 8.88
CA VAL A 59 -2.19 -1.90 8.35
C VAL A 59 -1.83 -0.50 7.88
N TRP A 60 -2.23 -0.14 6.67
CA TRP A 60 -1.84 1.11 6.04
C TRP A 60 -3.03 1.80 5.40
N ASN A 61 -3.21 3.09 5.68
CA ASN A 61 -4.16 3.93 4.95
C ASN A 61 -3.40 4.74 3.88
N PRO A 62 -3.66 4.51 2.59
CA PRO A 62 -2.90 5.11 1.50
C PRO A 62 -3.28 6.58 1.22
N VAL A 63 -4.40 7.06 1.76
CA VAL A 63 -4.85 8.45 1.65
C VAL A 63 -4.20 9.31 2.74
N THR A 64 -4.17 8.85 3.98
CA THR A 64 -3.59 9.63 5.10
C THR A 64 -2.11 9.37 5.32
N GLY A 65 -1.60 8.21 4.90
CA GLY A 65 -0.26 7.74 5.22
C GLY A 65 -0.12 7.15 6.62
N ASP A 66 -1.23 6.98 7.35
CA ASP A 66 -1.23 6.31 8.65
C ASP A 66 -0.80 4.85 8.50
N ILE A 67 0.15 4.43 9.35
CA ILE A 67 0.63 3.04 9.41
C ILE A 67 0.50 2.54 10.85
N ALA A 68 -0.14 1.38 11.01
CA ALA A 68 -0.20 0.63 12.25
C ALA A 68 0.48 -0.73 12.06
N GLN A 69 1.12 -1.25 13.11
CA GLN A 69 1.77 -2.56 13.10
C GLN A 69 1.25 -3.43 14.24
N LEU A 70 0.82 -4.65 13.92
CA LEU A 70 0.31 -5.66 14.87
C LEU A 70 1.35 -6.74 15.17
N LEU A 71 2.12 -7.15 14.15
CA LEU A 71 3.13 -8.20 14.28
C LEU A 71 4.53 -7.69 13.90
N PRO A 72 5.59 -8.14 14.61
CA PRO A 72 6.95 -7.95 14.14
C PRO A 72 7.19 -8.75 12.84
N ALA A 73 8.08 -8.28 11.97
CA ALA A 73 8.42 -8.97 10.71
C ALA A 73 8.91 -10.42 10.90
N THR A 74 9.47 -10.74 12.07
CA THR A 74 9.98 -12.07 12.42
C THR A 74 8.89 -13.05 12.86
N ALA A 75 7.64 -12.60 13.00
CA ALA A 75 6.48 -13.44 13.28
C ALA A 75 5.74 -13.78 11.98
N ALA A 76 5.14 -14.97 11.91
CA ALA A 76 4.25 -15.33 10.81
C ALA A 76 2.79 -14.99 11.17
N ALA A 77 2.03 -14.49 10.20
CA ALA A 77 0.60 -14.21 10.34
C ALA A 77 -0.22 -15.49 10.06
N ALA A 78 -0.10 -16.49 10.93
CA ALA A 78 -0.66 -17.82 10.73
C ALA A 78 -2.17 -17.81 10.45
N GLY A 79 -2.60 -18.61 9.48
CA GLY A 79 -4.00 -18.78 9.08
C GLY A 79 -4.64 -17.58 8.37
N GLN A 80 -3.85 -16.57 7.98
CA GLN A 80 -4.40 -15.33 7.40
C GLN A 80 -4.48 -15.32 5.87
N LEU A 81 -3.79 -16.24 5.18
CA LEU A 81 -3.71 -16.24 3.71
C LEU A 81 -4.57 -17.30 3.03
N THR A 82 -4.83 -18.44 3.66
CA THR A 82 -5.55 -19.56 3.06
C THR A 82 -6.64 -20.07 3.99
N PRO A 83 -7.69 -20.72 3.46
CA PRO A 83 -8.74 -21.34 4.27
C PRO A 83 -8.18 -22.35 5.29
N ALA A 84 -8.89 -22.50 6.40
CA ALA A 84 -8.56 -23.52 7.40
C ALA A 84 -8.56 -24.92 6.78
N GLY A 85 -7.60 -25.75 7.18
CA GLY A 85 -7.41 -27.10 6.62
C GLY A 85 -6.59 -27.16 5.32
N SER A 86 -6.19 -26.02 4.76
CA SER A 86 -5.24 -25.93 3.65
C SER A 86 -3.81 -25.66 4.13
N VAL A 87 -2.83 -25.77 3.22
CA VAL A 87 -1.44 -25.38 3.48
C VAL A 87 -1.39 -23.89 3.83
N ASP A 88 -0.91 -23.58 5.03
CA ASP A 88 -0.81 -22.20 5.51
C ASP A 88 0.36 -21.45 4.85
N ARG A 89 0.04 -20.68 3.81
CA ARG A 89 1.02 -19.90 3.03
C ARG A 89 1.63 -18.75 3.82
N ALA A 90 1.01 -18.31 4.91
CA ALA A 90 1.58 -17.25 5.74
C ALA A 90 2.82 -17.71 6.52
N LEU A 91 3.04 -19.02 6.63
CA LEU A 91 4.22 -19.60 7.27
C LEU A 91 5.40 -19.77 6.30
N GLU A 92 5.19 -19.56 4.99
CA GLU A 92 6.21 -19.84 3.97
C GLU A 92 7.10 -18.63 3.68
N GLY A 93 8.40 -18.86 3.64
CA GLY A 93 9.41 -17.81 3.55
C GLY A 93 10.13 -17.63 4.88
N ARG A 94 11.34 -17.10 4.84
CA ARG A 94 12.03 -16.60 6.04
C ARG A 94 11.26 -15.44 6.69
N VAL A 95 10.59 -14.64 5.85
CA VAL A 95 9.56 -13.66 6.24
C VAL A 95 8.43 -13.71 5.21
N CYS A 96 7.19 -13.56 5.68
CA CYS A 96 6.00 -13.39 4.85
C CYS A 96 5.18 -12.26 5.45
N ILE A 97 5.36 -11.06 4.92
CA ILE A 97 4.81 -9.82 5.47
C ILE A 97 3.45 -9.53 4.85
N LEU A 98 2.41 -9.54 5.66
CA LEU A 98 1.06 -9.15 5.24
C LEU A 98 0.89 -7.64 5.44
N VAL A 99 0.61 -6.94 4.35
CA VAL A 99 0.26 -5.53 4.35
C VAL A 99 -1.23 -5.40 4.06
N GLN A 100 -2.00 -5.08 5.10
CA GLN A 100 -3.43 -4.83 5.01
C GLN A 100 -3.68 -3.36 4.66
N VAL A 101 -4.08 -3.09 3.42
CA VAL A 101 -4.42 -1.74 2.97
C VAL A 101 -5.85 -1.40 3.34
N VAL A 102 -6.07 -0.22 3.91
CA VAL A 102 -7.41 0.36 4.08
C VAL A 102 -7.89 0.80 2.70
N GLY A 103 -8.86 0.07 2.17
CA GLY A 103 -9.37 0.23 0.81
C GLY A 103 -10.32 -0.89 0.45
N ARG A 104 -10.76 -0.92 -0.81
CA ARG A 104 -11.71 -1.91 -1.33
C ARG A 104 -11.16 -2.54 -2.61
N SER A 105 -11.37 -3.83 -2.81
CA SER A 105 -10.91 -4.52 -4.01
C SER A 105 -11.43 -3.94 -5.35
N PRO A 106 -12.68 -3.42 -5.47
CA PRO A 106 -13.15 -2.84 -6.72
C PRO A 106 -12.55 -1.47 -7.05
N ALA A 107 -11.89 -0.83 -6.08
CA ALA A 107 -11.26 0.48 -6.23
C ALA A 107 -9.77 0.36 -5.85
N PRO A 108 -8.89 0.01 -6.81
CA PRO A 108 -7.49 -0.25 -6.55
C PRO A 108 -6.84 0.88 -5.75
N PHE A 109 -6.22 0.55 -4.62
CA PHE A 109 -5.61 1.57 -3.77
C PHE A 109 -4.47 2.34 -4.48
N THR A 110 -3.93 1.79 -5.56
CA THR A 110 -2.96 2.45 -6.45
C THR A 110 -3.54 3.62 -7.24
N ASP A 111 -4.84 3.85 -7.20
CA ASP A 111 -5.47 5.06 -7.75
C ASP A 111 -5.48 6.21 -6.73
N SER A 112 -5.08 5.95 -5.48
CA SER A 112 -5.01 6.93 -4.40
C SER A 112 -3.62 7.63 -4.32
N PRO A 113 -3.43 8.57 -3.39
CA PRO A 113 -2.16 9.27 -3.21
C PRO A 113 -0.96 8.39 -2.83
N LEU A 114 -1.18 7.19 -2.25
CA LEU A 114 -0.11 6.29 -1.79
C LEU A 114 0.84 6.93 -0.76
N ASN A 115 0.31 7.78 0.11
CA ASN A 115 1.08 8.43 1.17
C ASN A 115 1.74 7.39 2.07
N GLY A 116 3.04 7.53 2.33
CA GLY A 116 3.80 6.59 3.17
C GLY A 116 4.28 5.30 2.47
N LEU A 117 3.94 5.07 1.20
CA LEU A 117 4.34 3.86 0.46
C LEU A 117 5.86 3.68 0.42
N THR A 118 6.63 4.73 0.15
CA THR A 118 8.10 4.66 0.07
C THR A 118 8.70 4.10 1.37
N ALA A 119 8.23 4.55 2.53
CA ALA A 119 8.71 4.06 3.81
C ALA A 119 8.38 2.58 4.04
N ILE A 120 7.21 2.13 3.57
CA ILE A 120 6.83 0.70 3.63
C ILE A 120 7.78 -0.11 2.75
N LEU A 121 8.00 0.31 1.49
CA LEU A 121 8.86 -0.40 0.56
C LEU A 121 10.31 -0.45 1.05
N ASP A 122 10.85 0.65 1.58
CA ASP A 122 12.21 0.68 2.13
C ASP A 122 12.35 -0.25 3.35
N TRP A 123 11.29 -0.36 4.16
CA TRP A 123 11.26 -1.33 5.26
C TRP A 123 11.20 -2.77 4.75
N LEU A 124 10.39 -3.08 3.73
CA LEU A 124 10.34 -4.41 3.11
C LEU A 124 11.68 -4.79 2.46
N ASP A 125 12.37 -3.84 1.82
CA ASP A 125 13.71 -4.02 1.26
C ASP A 125 14.73 -4.36 2.34
N SER A 126 14.60 -3.80 3.54
CA SER A 126 15.48 -4.15 4.66
C SER A 126 15.33 -5.62 5.09
N TRP A 127 14.19 -6.25 4.77
CA TRP A 127 13.94 -7.69 4.90
C TRP A 127 14.26 -8.48 3.64
N GLU A 128 14.96 -7.85 2.69
CA GLU A 128 15.41 -8.35 1.40
C GLU A 128 14.28 -9.06 0.63
N ILE A 129 13.07 -8.52 0.72
CA ILE A 129 11.93 -8.88 -0.13
C ILE A 129 12.18 -8.20 -1.49
N PRO A 130 12.38 -8.96 -2.59
CA PRO A 130 12.62 -8.36 -3.90
C PRO A 130 11.42 -7.53 -4.36
N ARG A 131 11.64 -6.32 -4.89
CA ARG A 131 10.60 -5.50 -5.54
C ARG A 131 10.18 -6.05 -6.92
N SER A 132 10.05 -7.37 -7.04
CA SER A 132 9.51 -8.04 -8.20
C SER A 132 8.08 -8.52 -7.91
N TRP A 133 7.32 -8.74 -8.99
CA TRP A 133 5.96 -9.27 -8.90
C TRP A 133 5.88 -10.50 -9.79
N PRO A 134 6.31 -11.70 -9.33
CA PRO A 134 6.45 -12.86 -10.20
C PRO A 134 5.15 -13.27 -10.90
N ALA A 135 4.03 -13.12 -10.20
CA ALA A 135 2.70 -13.41 -10.74
C ALA A 135 2.17 -12.34 -11.71
N GLY A 136 2.94 -11.28 -12.00
CA GLY A 136 2.47 -10.10 -12.71
C GLY A 136 1.39 -9.33 -11.93
N PRO A 137 0.84 -8.24 -12.48
CA PRO A 137 -0.20 -7.47 -11.80
C PRO A 137 -1.41 -8.36 -11.45
N PRO A 138 -1.96 -8.24 -10.22
CA PRO A 138 -3.25 -8.87 -9.92
C PRO A 138 -4.33 -8.22 -10.80
N GLY A 139 -5.17 -9.04 -11.42
CA GLY A 139 -6.29 -8.56 -12.22
C GLY A 139 -7.53 -8.27 -11.36
N PRO A 140 -8.55 -7.60 -11.93
CA PRO A 140 -9.87 -7.48 -11.29
C PRO A 140 -10.58 -8.84 -11.17
N LEU A 141 -10.21 -9.79 -12.04
CA LEU A 141 -10.47 -11.22 -11.88
C LEU A 141 -9.10 -11.93 -11.90
N PRO A 142 -8.84 -12.90 -11.01
CA PRO A 142 -7.59 -13.65 -11.07
C PRO A 142 -7.48 -14.35 -12.44
N PRO A 143 -6.36 -14.18 -13.18
CA PRO A 143 -6.19 -14.91 -14.42
C PRO A 143 -6.25 -16.42 -14.13
N HIS A 144 -6.91 -17.18 -15.00
CA HIS A 144 -6.93 -18.63 -14.89
C HIS A 144 -5.51 -19.16 -15.12
N ARG A 145 -4.81 -19.46 -14.03
CA ARG A 145 -3.50 -20.11 -14.02
C ARG A 145 -3.66 -21.48 -13.42
N ASP A 146 -2.98 -22.46 -13.98
CA ASP A 146 -2.89 -23.76 -13.34
C ASP A 146 -2.18 -23.64 -11.97
N ASP A 147 -2.46 -24.60 -11.09
CA ASP A 147 -1.94 -24.57 -9.73
C ASP A 147 -0.42 -24.73 -9.69
N ALA A 148 0.18 -25.49 -10.62
CA ALA A 148 1.62 -25.72 -10.66
C ALA A 148 2.41 -24.44 -10.98
N ASP A 149 1.91 -23.63 -11.91
CA ASP A 149 2.43 -22.31 -12.23
C ASP A 149 2.33 -21.37 -11.04
N ARG A 150 1.20 -21.39 -10.32
CA ARG A 150 1.03 -20.57 -9.11
C ARG A 150 2.03 -20.96 -8.02
N GLU A 151 2.25 -22.26 -7.79
CA GLU A 151 3.27 -22.74 -6.85
C GLU A 151 4.67 -22.29 -7.28
N ARG A 152 5.02 -22.44 -8.56
CA ARG A 152 6.33 -22.05 -9.10
C ARG A 152 6.58 -20.55 -8.94
N LEU A 153 5.58 -19.71 -9.22
CA LEU A 153 5.68 -18.26 -9.06
C LEU A 153 5.77 -17.87 -7.59
N TRP A 154 4.97 -18.51 -6.73
CA TRP A 154 5.02 -18.28 -5.29
C TRP A 154 6.40 -18.60 -4.72
N ALA A 155 7.03 -19.70 -5.14
CA ALA A 155 8.37 -20.12 -4.68
C ALA A 155 9.47 -19.08 -4.90
N GLN A 156 9.31 -18.15 -5.86
CA GLN A 156 10.31 -17.14 -6.21
C GLN A 156 10.44 -16.00 -5.17
N GLY A 157 9.44 -15.81 -4.31
CA GLY A 157 9.41 -14.68 -3.38
C GLY A 157 9.02 -13.35 -4.04
N GLY A 158 9.11 -12.24 -3.31
CA GLY A 158 8.71 -10.92 -3.81
C GLY A 158 7.28 -10.52 -3.42
N HIS A 159 6.63 -9.72 -4.25
CA HIS A 159 5.30 -9.15 -3.97
C HIS A 159 4.18 -9.95 -4.63
N PHE A 160 3.09 -10.12 -3.89
CA PHE A 160 1.88 -10.81 -4.35
C PHE A 160 0.63 -10.08 -3.88
N GLY A 161 -0.42 -10.10 -4.69
CA GLY A 161 -1.77 -9.84 -4.21
C GLY A 161 -2.30 -11.07 -3.47
N HIS A 162 -3.18 -10.88 -2.49
CA HIS A 162 -3.78 -12.01 -1.75
C HIS A 162 -4.50 -13.01 -2.68
N SER A 163 -5.11 -12.54 -3.77
CA SER A 163 -5.73 -13.37 -4.82
C SER A 163 -4.74 -14.24 -5.59
N GLN A 164 -3.45 -13.90 -5.57
CA GLN A 164 -2.40 -14.63 -6.30
C GLN A 164 -1.75 -15.72 -5.43
N VAL A 165 -2.00 -15.74 -4.13
CA VAL A 165 -1.46 -16.76 -3.21
C VAL A 165 -2.06 -18.13 -3.56
N PRO A 166 -1.26 -19.20 -3.71
CA PRO A 166 -1.78 -20.54 -4.00
C PRO A 166 -2.77 -21.02 -2.93
N GLY A 167 -3.93 -21.52 -3.35
CA GLY A 167 -5.00 -21.97 -2.44
C GLY A 167 -5.76 -20.84 -1.72
N SER A 168 -5.52 -19.57 -2.06
CA SER A 168 -6.28 -18.44 -1.55
C SER A 168 -7.68 -18.38 -2.18
N ALA A 169 -8.66 -17.98 -1.36
CA ALA A 169 -10.03 -17.68 -1.78
C ALA A 169 -10.31 -16.16 -1.84
N ALA A 170 -9.27 -15.32 -1.78
CA ALA A 170 -9.42 -13.87 -1.79
C ALA A 170 -9.55 -13.32 -3.21
N ASP A 171 -10.42 -12.31 -3.38
CA ASP A 171 -10.56 -11.57 -4.64
C ASP A 171 -9.58 -10.38 -4.74
N GLY A 172 -9.13 -9.88 -3.59
CA GLY A 172 -8.29 -8.68 -3.47
C GLY A 172 -6.79 -8.89 -3.74
N PRO A 173 -6.03 -7.84 -4.03
CA PRO A 173 -6.37 -6.42 -3.78
C PRO A 173 -7.06 -5.70 -4.95
N GLY A 174 -7.46 -6.41 -6.01
CA GLY A 174 -7.97 -5.81 -7.24
C GLY A 174 -6.85 -5.41 -8.21
N ALA A 175 -7.20 -4.63 -9.23
CA ALA A 175 -6.33 -4.24 -10.35
C ALA A 175 -5.28 -3.18 -9.97
N ILE A 176 -4.38 -3.51 -9.02
CA ILE A 176 -3.35 -2.58 -8.57
C ILE A 176 -2.23 -2.38 -9.60
N ASP A 177 -1.75 -1.14 -9.70
CA ASP A 177 -0.61 -0.77 -10.54
C ASP A 177 0.71 -1.19 -9.86
N VAL A 178 1.27 -2.30 -10.34
CA VAL A 178 2.52 -2.86 -9.78
C VAL A 178 3.75 -2.00 -10.09
N GLU A 179 3.73 -1.16 -11.13
CA GLU A 179 4.87 -0.28 -11.41
C GLU A 179 4.91 0.86 -10.38
N ARG A 180 3.75 1.42 -10.01
CA ARG A 180 3.68 2.36 -8.86
C ARG A 180 4.14 1.72 -7.56
N MET A 181 3.89 0.43 -7.37
CA MET A 181 4.35 -0.33 -6.20
C MET A 181 5.85 -0.65 -6.21
N ARG A 182 6.49 -0.69 -7.37
CA ARG A 182 7.95 -0.93 -7.51
C ARG A 182 8.75 0.34 -7.29
N ASP A 183 8.36 1.40 -8.00
CA ASP A 183 9.14 2.61 -8.08
C ASP A 183 9.08 3.40 -6.78
N GLY A 184 7.99 3.28 -6.01
CA GLY A 184 7.76 4.10 -4.81
C GLY A 184 7.83 5.60 -5.08
N ARG A 185 7.84 6.01 -6.35
CA ARG A 185 7.90 7.40 -6.82
C ARG A 185 6.47 7.90 -6.94
N LEU A 186 6.04 8.65 -5.94
CA LEU A 186 4.87 9.51 -6.07
C LEU A 186 5.14 10.53 -7.20
N PRO A 187 4.16 10.84 -8.06
CA PRO A 187 4.22 12.10 -8.80
C PRO A 187 4.41 13.21 -7.76
N ARG A 188 5.47 14.01 -7.89
CA ARG A 188 5.57 15.23 -7.07
C ARG A 188 4.23 15.99 -7.23
N PRO A 189 3.66 16.55 -6.15
CA PRO A 189 2.59 17.51 -6.32
C PRO A 189 3.04 18.50 -7.37
N ARG A 190 2.22 18.76 -8.40
CA ARG A 190 2.44 19.92 -9.25
C ARG A 190 2.56 21.07 -8.26
N GLN A 191 3.76 21.63 -8.11
CA GLN A 191 3.84 22.98 -7.57
C GLN A 191 3.00 23.79 -8.55
N GLU A 192 1.82 24.22 -8.10
CA GLU A 192 1.18 25.37 -8.69
C GLU A 192 2.26 26.44 -8.66
N ARG A 193 2.86 26.69 -9.83
CA ARG A 193 3.64 27.90 -10.03
C ARG A 193 2.75 29.01 -9.47
N PRO A 194 3.26 29.88 -8.59
CA PRO A 194 2.56 31.11 -8.28
C PRO A 194 2.20 31.71 -9.64
N VAL A 195 0.90 31.76 -9.95
CA VAL A 195 0.43 32.60 -11.05
C VAL A 195 0.96 33.95 -10.67
N ALA A 196 1.94 34.44 -11.42
CA ALA A 196 2.48 35.77 -11.21
C ALA A 196 1.26 36.68 -11.22
N SER A 197 0.92 37.20 -10.03
CA SER A 197 -0.15 38.14 -9.86
C SER A 197 0.24 39.33 -10.72
N THR A 198 -0.37 39.43 -11.90
CA THR A 198 -0.17 40.55 -12.80
C THR A 198 -0.64 41.77 -12.04
N ALA A 199 0.31 42.49 -11.43
CA ALA A 199 0.02 43.74 -10.76
C ALA A 199 -0.57 44.70 -11.80
N PRO A 200 -1.67 45.40 -11.49
CA PRO A 200 -2.20 46.41 -12.39
C PRO A 200 -1.16 47.55 -12.49
N SER A 201 -0.77 47.88 -13.73
CA SER A 201 0.10 49.00 -14.03
C SER A 201 -0.46 50.30 -13.44
N PRO A 202 0.37 51.14 -12.80
CA PRO A 202 -0.09 52.42 -12.28
C PRO A 202 -0.39 53.37 -13.44
N SER A 203 -1.63 53.84 -13.48
CA SER A 203 -2.10 54.93 -14.33
C SER A 203 -1.29 56.20 -14.04
N ASN A 204 -0.45 56.62 -14.98
CA ASN A 204 0.19 57.92 -14.93
C ASN A 204 -0.82 58.98 -15.37
N GLY A 205 -1.52 59.55 -14.40
CA GLY A 205 -2.23 60.81 -14.57
C GLY A 205 -1.23 61.96 -14.54
N THR A 206 -1.41 62.93 -15.45
CA THR A 206 -1.01 64.35 -15.47
C THR A 206 -0.77 64.71 -16.95
N ARG A 207 -1.51 65.60 -17.62
CA ARG A 207 -1.73 67.00 -17.29
C ARG A 207 -2.82 67.59 -18.18
N SER A 208 -3.64 68.45 -17.61
CA SER A 208 -4.60 69.32 -18.29
C SER A 208 -3.91 70.48 -19.04
N ARG A 209 -4.64 71.00 -20.05
CA ARG A 209 -4.67 72.37 -20.67
C ARG A 209 -4.36 72.36 -22.18
N PRO A 210 -4.83 73.37 -22.94
CA PRO A 210 -6.19 73.91 -23.02
C PRO A 210 -6.68 74.01 -24.48
N VAL A 211 -7.96 74.34 -24.66
CA VAL A 211 -8.64 74.65 -25.94
C VAL A 211 -8.01 75.89 -26.62
N PRO A 212 -7.97 75.92 -27.96
CA PRO A 212 -8.27 77.13 -28.70
C PRO A 212 -9.43 76.96 -29.68
N ARG A 213 -10.30 77.98 -29.71
CA ARG A 213 -11.28 78.25 -30.77
C ARG A 213 -10.58 78.89 -31.98
N HIS A 214 -11.17 78.72 -33.17
CA HIS A 214 -11.16 79.54 -34.40
C HIS A 214 -11.38 78.56 -35.58
N ASP A 215 -12.30 78.70 -36.53
CA ASP A 215 -13.32 79.69 -36.88
C ASP A 215 -14.49 78.94 -37.55
#